data_AF-A0A7V9RI67-F1
#
_entry.id   AF-A0A7V9RI67-F1
#
_cell.length_a   1.000
_cell.length_b   1.000
_cell.length_c   1.000
_cell.angle_alpha   90.00
_cell.angle_beta   90.00
_cell.angle_gamma   90.00
#
_symmetry.space_group_name_H-M   'P 1'
#
loop_
_entity.id
_entity.type
_entity.pdbx_description
1 polymer ?
#
loop_
_entity_poly.entity_id
_entity_poly.type
_entity_poly.pdbx_seq_one_letter_code
_entity_poly.pdbx_strand_id
1 'polypeptide(L)'
;MPAEQRHQRTAAGECRQCRGFCDKLIEPAGCIAVGCRFLYSYEDISTGSRFMGCMQKVFKGEIDLDMFLFAERAGGYGGIKMHADPLPQCQFSVETAYEGDGPAFECVNRTFFDCDHDSPEGIKAFDLRNALT
;
A
#
# COMPACT_ATOMS: atom_id res chain seq x y z
N MET A 1 9.52 -15.36 -32.68
CA MET A 1 10.34 -15.07 -31.49
C MET A 1 9.39 -14.78 -30.34
N PRO A 2 9.10 -15.70 -29.41
CA PRO A 2 8.35 -15.31 -28.22
C PRO A 2 9.30 -14.53 -27.33
N ALA A 3 8.93 -13.29 -27.02
CA ALA A 3 9.68 -12.43 -26.12
C ALA A 3 9.79 -13.14 -24.77
N GLU A 4 11.01 -13.46 -24.34
CA GLU A 4 11.32 -13.83 -22.97
C GLU A 4 10.67 -12.79 -22.05
N GLN A 5 9.64 -13.21 -21.35
CA GLN A 5 9.05 -12.47 -20.24
C GLN A 5 10.15 -12.34 -19.19
N ARG A 6 10.97 -11.28 -19.27
CA ARG A 6 11.73 -10.77 -18.12
C ARG A 6 10.74 -10.76 -16.97
N HIS A 7 10.88 -11.67 -16.00
CA HIS A 7 10.13 -11.65 -14.75
C HIS A 7 10.11 -10.20 -14.26
N GLN A 8 8.97 -9.52 -14.43
CA GLN A 8 8.87 -8.12 -14.10
C GLN A 8 8.95 -8.02 -12.59
N ARG A 9 9.94 -7.26 -12.12
CA ARG A 9 10.30 -7.10 -10.71
C ARG A 9 9.05 -6.77 -9.89
N THR A 10 8.68 -7.66 -8.98
CA THR A 10 7.78 -7.29 -7.88
C THR A 10 8.60 -6.46 -6.89
N ALA A 11 8.12 -5.26 -6.58
CA ALA A 11 8.58 -4.52 -5.41
C ALA A 11 7.47 -4.58 -4.36
N ALA A 12 7.79 -4.31 -3.10
CA ALA A 12 6.83 -4.42 -1.99
C ALA A 12 5.49 -3.74 -2.28
N GLY A 13 5.53 -2.57 -2.93
CA GLY A 13 4.36 -1.74 -3.23
C GLY A 13 3.79 -1.90 -4.63
N GLU A 14 4.40 -2.68 -5.52
CA GLU A 14 3.89 -2.84 -6.89
C GLU A 14 4.12 -4.23 -7.49
N CYS A 15 3.09 -4.74 -8.18
CA CYS A 15 3.12 -6.01 -8.89
C CYS A 15 2.78 -5.80 -10.37
N ARG A 16 3.66 -6.29 -11.24
CA ARG A 16 3.51 -6.21 -12.70
C ARG A 16 3.54 -7.58 -13.38
N GLN A 17 3.23 -8.66 -12.65
CA GLN A 17 3.35 -10.03 -13.19
C GLN A 17 2.25 -10.40 -14.22
N CYS A 18 1.09 -9.75 -14.18
CA CYS A 18 0.00 -9.88 -15.16
C CYS A 18 -0.40 -8.50 -15.71
N ARG A 19 -1.40 -8.42 -16.60
CA ARG A 19 -1.82 -7.14 -17.22
C ARG A 19 -2.64 -6.20 -16.32
N GLY A 20 -3.08 -6.67 -15.15
CA GLY A 20 -3.87 -5.85 -14.21
C GLY A 20 -3.08 -4.73 -13.53
N PHE A 21 -1.76 -4.91 -13.34
CA PHE A 21 -0.83 -3.95 -12.72
C PHE A 21 -1.33 -3.41 -11.37
N CYS A 22 -0.87 -4.02 -10.28
CA CYS A 22 -1.37 -3.69 -8.95
C CYS A 22 -0.39 -2.79 -8.19
N ASP A 23 -0.92 -1.83 -7.42
CA ASP A 23 -0.17 -0.97 -6.51
C ASP A 23 -0.77 -1.09 -5.09
N LYS A 24 0.09 -1.16 -4.06
CA LYS A 24 -0.35 -1.07 -2.66
C LYS A 24 -0.46 0.39 -2.25
N LEU A 25 -1.58 0.73 -1.62
CA LEU A 25 -1.83 2.05 -1.08
C LEU A 25 -1.94 1.97 0.44
N ILE A 26 -1.16 2.76 1.16
CA ILE A 26 -1.25 2.90 2.62
C ILE A 26 -2.44 3.80 2.94
N GLU A 27 -3.22 3.45 3.95
CA GLU A 27 -4.34 4.26 4.42
C GLU A 27 -3.88 5.18 5.57
N PRO A 28 -3.76 6.52 5.37
CA PRO A 28 -3.30 7.42 6.42
C PRO A 28 -4.28 7.51 7.60
N ALA A 29 -5.58 7.37 7.33
CA ALA A 29 -6.61 7.26 8.37
C ALA A 29 -6.34 6.09 9.33
N GLY A 30 -5.90 4.95 8.79
CA GLY A 30 -5.50 3.78 9.58
C GLY A 30 -4.34 4.09 10.52
N CYS A 31 -3.35 4.87 10.06
CA CYS A 31 -2.20 5.28 10.86
C CYS A 31 -2.61 6.11 12.09
N ILE A 32 -3.61 6.99 11.95
CA ILE A 32 -4.18 7.78 13.05
C ILE A 32 -5.02 6.89 13.98
N ALA A 33 -5.90 6.06 13.40
CA ALA A 33 -6.79 5.19 14.16
C ALA A 33 -6.05 4.23 15.11
N VAL A 34 -4.91 3.69 14.66
CA VAL A 34 -4.07 2.80 15.48
C VAL A 34 -3.07 3.55 16.38
N GLY A 35 -3.04 4.89 16.34
CA GLY A 35 -2.08 5.69 17.09
C GLY A 35 -0.63 5.34 16.75
N CYS A 36 -0.31 5.20 15.46
CA CYS A 36 0.99 4.69 15.02
C CYS A 36 2.14 5.55 15.56
N ARG A 37 3.03 4.94 16.36
CA ARG A 37 4.22 5.62 16.95
C ARG A 37 5.18 6.22 15.93
N PHE A 38 5.07 5.81 14.66
CA PHE A 38 5.91 6.29 13.57
C PHE A 38 5.25 7.40 12.75
N LEU A 39 4.00 7.75 13.04
CA LEU A 39 3.34 8.91 12.44
C LEU A 39 3.83 10.17 13.18
N TYR A 40 4.53 11.05 12.48
CA TYR A 40 4.92 12.35 13.00
C TYR A 40 3.99 13.43 12.45
N SER A 41 3.89 14.54 13.19
CA SER A 41 3.28 15.77 12.69
C SER A 41 4.12 16.97 13.11
N TYR A 42 4.08 18.03 12.30
CA TYR A 42 4.72 19.30 12.61
C TYR A 42 3.92 20.46 12.01
N GLU A 43 4.18 21.65 12.51
CA GLU A 43 3.64 22.90 11.97
C GLU A 43 4.79 23.66 11.31
N ASP A 44 4.61 24.06 10.06
CA ASP A 44 5.55 24.92 9.36
C ASP A 44 5.40 26.36 9.87
N ILE A 45 6.45 26.86 10.52
CA ILE A 45 6.48 28.20 11.14
C ILE A 45 6.27 29.32 10.11
N SER A 46 6.65 29.10 8.85
CA SER A 46 6.57 30.13 7.82
C SER A 46 5.15 30.29 7.24
N THR A 47 4.38 29.21 7.20
CA THR A 47 3.05 29.16 6.59
C THR A 47 1.91 28.93 7.60
N GLY A 48 2.22 28.45 8.80
CA GLY A 48 1.25 27.96 9.79
C GLY A 48 0.58 26.64 9.39
N SER A 49 1.00 26.01 8.29
CA SER A 49 0.39 24.78 7.79
C SER A 49 0.87 23.58 8.58
N ARG A 50 -0.04 22.64 8.87
CA ARG A 50 0.27 21.42 9.61
C ARG A 50 0.44 20.25 8.66
N PHE A 51 1.51 19.51 8.84
CA PHE A 51 1.81 18.34 8.02
C PHE A 51 1.94 17.10 8.90
N MET A 52 1.65 15.95 8.31
CA MET A 52 1.93 14.65 8.90
C MET A 52 2.68 13.75 7.92
N GLY A 53 3.49 12.84 8.46
CA GLY A 53 4.29 11.91 7.67
C GLY A 53 4.70 10.66 8.44
N CYS A 54 5.28 9.69 7.74
CA CYS A 54 5.78 8.46 8.32
C CYS A 54 7.31 8.54 8.54
N MET A 55 7.77 8.30 9.76
CA MET A 55 9.21 8.22 10.07
C MET A 55 9.88 7.06 9.34
N GLN A 56 9.16 5.95 9.14
CA GLN A 56 9.64 4.75 8.42
C GLN A 56 9.54 4.88 6.90
N LYS A 57 9.02 6.01 6.39
CA LYS A 57 8.86 6.29 4.96
C LYS A 57 8.13 5.20 4.17
N VAL A 58 7.19 4.50 4.84
CA VAL A 58 6.26 3.55 4.21
C VAL A 58 5.47 4.25 3.11
N PHE A 59 5.06 5.49 3.35
CA PHE A 59 4.74 6.46 2.30
C PHE A 59 5.72 7.64 2.37
N LYS A 60 6.07 8.19 1.20
CA LYS A 60 7.13 9.20 1.09
C LYS A 60 6.61 10.65 1.23
N GLY A 61 5.40 10.91 0.75
CA GLY A 61 4.80 12.24 0.76
C GLY A 61 4.45 12.70 2.17
N GLU A 62 4.59 13.99 2.42
CA GLU A 62 3.99 14.63 3.60
C GLU A 62 2.58 15.09 3.25
N ILE A 63 1.65 14.88 4.17
CA ILE A 63 0.23 15.13 3.97
C ILE A 63 -0.14 16.36 4.76
N ASP A 64 -0.74 17.35 4.10
CA ASP A 64 -1.37 18.49 4.77
C ASP A 64 -2.52 17.98 5.65
N LEU A 65 -2.40 18.20 6.96
CA LEU A 65 -3.30 17.66 7.96
C LEU A 65 -4.69 18.28 7.89
N ASP A 66 -4.79 19.56 7.54
CA ASP A 66 -6.07 20.26 7.46
C ASP A 66 -6.85 19.81 6.24
N MET A 67 -6.17 19.65 5.10
CA MET A 67 -6.76 19.07 3.88
C MET A 67 -7.14 17.61 4.06
N PHE A 68 -6.31 16.83 4.77
CA PHE A 68 -6.62 15.44 5.13
C PHE A 68 -7.91 15.37 5.94
N LEU A 69 -8.00 16.13 7.05
CA LEU A 69 -9.18 16.14 7.91
C LEU A 69 -10.43 16.64 7.17
N PHE A 70 -10.27 17.56 6.22
CA PHE A 70 -11.36 17.99 5.35
C PHE A 70 -11.86 16.86 4.46
N ALA A 71 -10.96 16.13 3.79
CA ALA A 71 -11.31 15.01 2.91
C ALA A 71 -11.96 13.85 3.69
N GLU A 72 -11.46 13.53 4.88
CA GLU A 72 -12.05 12.50 5.76
C GLU A 72 -13.52 12.79 6.08
N ARG A 73 -13.90 14.06 6.26
CA ARG A 73 -15.31 14.46 6.47
C ARG A 73 -16.15 14.41 5.20
N ALA A 74 -15.52 14.46 4.02
CA ALA A 74 -16.17 14.54 2.72
C ALA A 74 -16.29 13.18 2.01
N GLY A 75 -15.92 12.08 2.66
CA GLY A 75 -16.00 10.73 2.09
C GLY A 75 -14.71 9.90 2.21
N GLY A 76 -13.66 10.45 2.82
CA GLY A 76 -12.37 9.79 2.98
C GLY A 76 -11.28 10.45 2.13
N TYR A 77 -10.07 10.51 2.65
CA TYR A 77 -8.89 10.96 1.93
C TYR A 77 -8.42 9.92 0.90
N GLY A 78 -8.57 8.63 1.22
CA GLY A 78 -8.13 7.50 0.42
C GLY A 78 -6.68 7.09 0.66
N GLY A 79 -6.23 6.10 -0.11
CA GLY A 79 -4.90 5.52 0.02
C GLY A 79 -3.79 6.33 -0.66
N ILE A 80 -2.59 6.31 -0.09
CA ILE A 80 -1.38 6.89 -0.68
C ILE A 80 -0.43 5.78 -1.13
N LYS A 81 0.16 5.91 -2.33
CA LYS A 81 1.07 4.89 -2.87
C LYS A 81 2.19 4.55 -1.89
N MET A 82 2.31 3.26 -1.61
CA MET A 82 3.35 2.69 -0.77
C MET A 82 4.72 2.81 -1.44
N HIS A 83 5.73 3.18 -0.67
CA HIS A 83 7.10 3.41 -1.11
C HIS A 83 8.10 2.42 -0.49
N ALA A 84 7.91 2.05 0.78
CA ALA A 84 8.74 1.07 1.49
C ALA A 84 7.87 -0.04 2.10
N ASP A 85 8.51 -1.11 2.56
CA ASP A 85 7.80 -2.24 3.20
C ASP A 85 6.89 -1.75 4.33
N PRO A 86 5.63 -2.21 4.38
CA PRO A 86 4.72 -1.84 5.45
C PRO A 86 5.15 -2.52 6.74
N LEU A 87 4.77 -1.93 7.87
CA LEU A 87 4.87 -2.61 9.16
C LEU A 87 3.60 -3.43 9.41
N PRO A 88 3.60 -4.41 10.33
CA PRO A 88 2.43 -5.26 10.58
C PRO A 88 1.14 -4.49 10.93
N GLN A 89 1.26 -3.31 11.54
CA GLN A 89 0.12 -2.45 11.88
C GLN A 89 -0.30 -1.49 10.76
N CYS A 90 0.46 -1.38 9.67
CA CYS A 90 0.14 -0.50 8.56
C CYS A 90 -1.05 -1.08 7.79
N GLN A 91 -2.14 -0.32 7.75
CA GLN A 91 -3.29 -0.64 6.91
C GLN A 91 -2.99 -0.25 5.47
N PHE A 92 -3.25 -1.17 4.54
CA PHE A 92 -3.14 -0.91 3.12
C PHE A 92 -4.28 -1.56 2.34
N SER A 93 -4.52 -1.00 1.16
CA SER A 93 -5.39 -1.55 0.13
C SER A 93 -4.53 -1.86 -1.12
N VAL A 94 -5.06 -2.69 -2.02
CA VAL A 94 -4.43 -2.96 -3.32
C VAL A 94 -5.35 -2.41 -4.40
N GLU A 95 -4.83 -1.51 -5.23
CA GLU A 95 -5.53 -0.96 -6.37
C GLU A 95 -4.99 -1.58 -7.68
N THR A 96 -5.90 -1.98 -8.56
CA THR A 96 -5.59 -2.45 -9.92
C THR A 96 -5.64 -1.29 -10.90
N ALA A 97 -4.55 -1.06 -11.65
CA ALA A 97 -4.46 0.03 -12.61
C ALA A 97 -5.29 -0.21 -13.88
N TYR A 98 -5.48 -1.48 -14.28
CA TYR A 98 -6.26 -1.84 -15.45
C TYR A 98 -7.24 -2.97 -15.14
N GLU A 99 -8.49 -2.75 -15.54
CA GLU A 99 -9.53 -3.78 -15.54
C GLU A 99 -9.56 -4.49 -16.91
N GLY A 100 -9.95 -5.76 -16.92
CA GLY A 100 -10.14 -6.52 -18.14
C GLY A 100 -10.44 -7.99 -17.89
N ASP A 101 -10.88 -8.68 -18.94
CA ASP A 101 -11.31 -10.07 -18.89
C ASP A 101 -10.36 -11.01 -19.65
N GLY A 102 -10.38 -12.28 -19.24
CA GLY A 102 -9.65 -13.38 -19.89
C GLY A 102 -8.27 -13.66 -19.29
N PRO A 103 -7.54 -14.66 -19.83
CA PRO A 103 -6.37 -15.25 -19.19
C PRO A 103 -5.22 -14.28 -18.90
N ALA A 104 -5.14 -13.15 -19.61
CA ALA A 104 -4.09 -12.15 -19.41
C ALA A 104 -4.32 -11.24 -18.19
N PHE A 105 -5.56 -11.17 -17.69
CA PHE A 105 -5.96 -10.39 -16.51
C PHE A 105 -6.13 -11.26 -15.26
N GLU A 106 -6.06 -12.59 -15.39
CA GLU A 106 -6.02 -13.50 -14.25
C GLU A 106 -4.76 -13.26 -13.40
N CYS A 107 -4.94 -13.18 -12.08
CA CYS A 107 -3.84 -12.92 -11.17
C CYS A 107 -2.90 -14.13 -11.06
N VAL A 108 -1.65 -13.95 -11.46
CA VAL A 108 -0.60 -14.97 -11.33
C VAL A 108 0.22 -14.83 -10.04
N ASN A 109 0.16 -13.66 -9.38
CA ASN A 109 0.86 -13.39 -8.12
C ASN A 109 -0.08 -13.52 -6.91
N ARG A 110 -0.15 -14.71 -6.32
CA ARG A 110 -1.07 -15.00 -5.22
C ARG A 110 -0.68 -14.36 -3.89
N THR A 111 0.60 -14.03 -3.70
CA THR A 111 1.15 -13.56 -2.43
C THR A 111 1.30 -12.03 -2.35
N PHE A 112 1.08 -11.31 -3.45
CA PHE A 112 1.18 -9.86 -3.44
C PHE A 112 0.21 -9.18 -2.47
N PHE A 113 -0.95 -9.79 -2.24
CA PHE A 113 -1.98 -9.27 -1.34
C PHE A 113 -1.63 -9.44 0.15
N ASP A 114 -0.57 -10.18 0.46
CA ASP A 114 -0.16 -10.45 1.84
C ASP A 114 0.68 -9.29 2.39
N CYS A 115 0.61 -9.06 3.70
CA CYS A 115 1.31 -7.95 4.36
C CYS A 115 2.83 -8.07 4.32
N ASP A 116 3.37 -9.27 4.13
CA ASP A 116 4.80 -9.54 4.17
C ASP A 116 5.11 -10.78 3.34
N HIS A 117 5.77 -10.60 2.19
CA HIS A 117 6.19 -11.74 1.38
C HIS A 117 7.43 -12.43 1.97
N ASP A 118 8.34 -11.66 2.59
CA ASP A 118 9.68 -12.11 3.02
C ASP A 118 9.97 -11.94 4.53
N SER A 119 9.06 -11.34 5.32
CA SER A 119 9.26 -11.20 6.77
C SER A 119 8.98 -12.52 7.51
N PRO A 120 9.85 -12.98 8.42
CA PRO A 120 9.58 -14.13 9.28
C PRO A 120 8.40 -13.91 10.23
N GLU A 121 8.02 -12.65 10.49
CA GLU A 121 6.87 -12.24 11.32
C GLU A 121 5.62 -11.91 10.51
N GLY A 122 5.69 -12.08 9.18
CA GLY A 122 4.58 -11.80 8.29
C GLY A 122 3.34 -12.58 8.70
N ILE A 123 2.21 -11.88 8.81
CA ILE A 123 0.92 -12.49 9.12
C ILE A 123 0.56 -13.42 7.95
N LYS A 124 0.96 -14.69 8.05
CA LYS A 124 0.43 -15.80 7.26
C LYS A 124 -0.97 -16.10 7.81
N ALA A 125 -1.87 -15.13 7.71
CA ALA A 125 -3.28 -15.33 8.06
C ALA A 125 -3.70 -16.61 7.33
N PHE A 126 -4.23 -17.57 8.11
CA PHE A 126 -4.60 -18.92 7.69
C PHE A 126 -5.12 -18.95 6.25
N ASP A 127 -4.21 -19.19 5.30
CA ASP A 127 -4.53 -19.06 3.90
C ASP A 127 -5.27 -20.32 3.48
N LEU A 128 -6.58 -20.22 3.28
CA LEU A 128 -7.41 -21.33 2.81
C LEU A 128 -6.92 -21.91 1.47
N ARG A 129 -6.06 -21.19 0.72
CA ARG A 129 -5.39 -21.69 -0.49
C ARG A 129 -4.29 -22.71 -0.18
N ASN A 130 -3.73 -22.72 1.03
CA ASN A 130 -2.75 -23.74 1.48
C ASN A 130 -3.41 -25.05 1.92
N ALA A 131 -4.74 -25.10 2.09
CA ALA A 131 -5.47 -26.31 2.50
C ALA A 131 -5.75 -27.29 1.34
N LEU A 132 -5.28 -26.98 0.12
CA LEU A 132 -5.54 -27.76 -1.09
C LEU A 132 -4.31 -28.52 -1.62
N THR A 133 -3.23 -28.61 -0.85
CA THR A 133 -2.08 -29.50 -1.16
C THR A 133 -2.28 -30.89 -0.59
#